data_AF-X1P1Q1-F1
#
_entry.id   AF-X1P1Q1-F1
#
_cell.length_a   1.000
_cell.length_b   1.000
_cell.length_c   1.000
_cell.angle_alpha   90.00
_cell.angle_beta   90.00
_cell.angle_gamma   90.00
#
_symmetry.space_group_name_H-M   'P 1'
#
loop_
_entity.id
_entity.type
_entity.pdbx_description
1 polymer ?
#
loop_
_entity_poly.entity_id
_entity_poly.type
_entity_poly.pdbx_seq_one_letter_code
_entity_poly.pdbx_strand_id
1 'polypeptide(L)'
;DDNRAGIERTLHRISAIRNRKGRIVGLTCRVGRAVFGTIKIIEDLVQSGKSVLLLGRPGVGKTTMLREVARVLADDLNKRVIIVDTSNEIAGDGDIPHPAIGHARRMQVTTPTKQHAVMIEAVENHMPEVIVIDEIGTELEAQAARTIAERGVQLIGTAHGNTLENLMMNPTLCDLIGGIQTVTLGDEEAKRRGTQKSILERMSPPTFDIVVEIQEWDKVAIHPDVGQAVDATLRGQPTATETRWLDETG
;
A
#
# COMPACT_ATOMS: atom_id res chain seq x y z
N ASP A 1 21.27 4.81 -11.40
CA ASP A 1 20.80 6.16 -11.80
C ASP A 1 20.26 7.03 -10.67
N ASP A 2 19.94 6.47 -9.50
CA ASP A 2 19.33 7.22 -8.37
C ASP A 2 20.30 7.54 -7.22
N ASN A 3 21.61 7.36 -7.43
CA ASN A 3 22.68 7.49 -6.42
C ASN A 3 22.54 6.54 -5.21
N ARG A 4 21.72 5.49 -5.31
CA ARG A 4 21.56 4.48 -4.27
C ARG A 4 22.21 3.17 -4.71
N ALA A 5 22.73 2.43 -3.73
CA ALA A 5 23.16 1.05 -3.87
C ALA A 5 22.94 0.36 -2.52
N GLY A 6 22.41 -0.86 -2.52
CA GLY A 6 22.39 -1.69 -1.32
C GLY A 6 23.52 -2.70 -1.31
N ILE A 7 23.57 -3.43 -0.20
CA ILE A 7 24.48 -4.55 -0.01
C ILE A 7 23.65 -5.81 -0.23
N GLU A 8 24.06 -6.63 -1.20
CA GLU A 8 23.34 -7.84 -1.57
C GLU A 8 23.03 -8.72 -0.36
N ARG A 9 21.84 -9.33 -0.36
CA ARG A 9 21.34 -10.20 0.73
C ARG A 9 21.16 -9.50 2.08
N THR A 10 21.22 -8.17 2.12
CA THR A 10 20.93 -7.35 3.31
C THR A 10 19.84 -6.33 3.00
N LEU A 11 19.36 -5.64 4.04
CA LEU A 11 18.47 -4.47 3.91
C LEU A 11 19.25 -3.15 4.01
N HIS A 12 20.58 -3.19 3.94
CA HIS A 12 21.41 -2.01 4.08
C HIS A 12 21.47 -1.24 2.77
N ARG A 13 21.39 0.10 2.88
CA ARG A 13 21.45 1.00 1.72
C ARG A 13 22.49 2.08 1.92
N ILE A 14 23.23 2.36 0.86
CA ILE A 14 24.20 3.44 0.77
C ILE A 14 23.70 4.43 -0.28
N SER A 15 23.69 5.70 0.07
CA SER A 15 23.34 6.79 -0.85
C SER A 15 24.52 7.75 -1.00
N ALA A 16 24.88 8.06 -2.24
CA ALA A 16 26.01 8.93 -2.55
C ALA A 16 25.58 10.39 -2.69
N ILE A 17 26.30 11.28 -2.01
CA ILE A 17 26.22 12.73 -2.22
C ILE A 17 27.29 13.09 -3.25
N ARG A 18 26.87 13.63 -4.39
CA ARG A 18 27.77 14.05 -5.48
C ARG A 18 27.86 15.57 -5.55
N ASN A 19 29.06 16.09 -5.81
CA ASN A 19 29.25 17.51 -6.10
C ASN A 19 28.87 17.82 -7.56
N ARG A 20 28.91 19.10 -7.95
CA ARG A 20 28.59 19.58 -9.31
C ARG A 20 29.43 18.94 -10.43
N LYS A 21 30.58 18.34 -10.10
CA LYS A 21 31.45 17.61 -11.06
C LYS A 21 31.17 16.11 -11.09
N GLY A 22 30.10 15.64 -10.44
CA GLY A 22 29.71 14.23 -10.35
C GLY A 22 30.56 13.39 -9.40
N ARG A 23 31.55 13.99 -8.70
CA ARG A 23 32.40 13.26 -7.74
C ARG A 23 31.63 13.00 -6.46
N ILE A 24 31.74 11.77 -5.93
CA ILE A 24 31.20 11.41 -4.62
C ILE A 24 31.99 12.17 -3.56
N VAL A 25 31.31 12.96 -2.73
CA VAL A 25 31.89 13.77 -1.65
C VAL A 25 31.32 13.41 -0.27
N GLY A 26 30.32 12.53 -0.23
CA GLY A 26 29.74 12.02 1.00
C GLY A 26 28.91 10.77 0.75
N LEU A 27 28.70 10.00 1.81
CA LEU A 27 27.87 8.80 1.81
C LEU A 27 26.91 8.87 2.99
N THR A 28 25.67 8.43 2.79
CA THR A 28 24.72 8.13 3.87
C THR A 28 24.47 6.63 3.87
N CYS A 29 24.72 5.97 4.99
CA CYS A 29 24.40 4.55 5.16
C CYS A 29 23.14 4.41 6.03
N ARG A 30 22.16 3.65 5.54
CA ARG A 30 20.97 3.24 6.27
C ARG A 30 21.08 1.75 6.58
N VAL A 31 21.13 1.43 7.87
CA VAL A 31 21.24 0.05 8.35
C VAL A 31 19.83 -0.53 8.48
N GLY A 32 19.34 -1.20 7.43
CA GLY A 32 18.08 -1.93 7.50
C GLY A 32 18.17 -3.16 8.41
N ARG A 33 17.07 -3.46 9.10
CA ARG A 33 16.90 -4.65 9.94
C ARG A 33 15.57 -5.32 9.59
N ALA A 34 15.54 -6.65 9.67
CA ALA A 34 14.29 -7.39 9.65
C ALA A 34 13.73 -7.43 11.07
N VAL A 35 12.48 -6.98 11.23
CA VAL A 35 11.74 -7.03 12.49
C VAL A 35 10.51 -7.89 12.22
N PHE A 36 10.21 -8.79 13.16
CA PHE A 36 9.07 -9.70 13.10
C PHE A 36 8.18 -9.48 14.33
N GLY A 37 6.93 -9.94 14.27
CA GLY A 37 5.87 -9.71 15.25
C GLY A 37 5.12 -8.40 15.06
N THR A 38 5.46 -7.58 14.05
CA THR A 38 4.86 -6.26 13.82
C THR A 38 3.45 -6.34 13.25
N ILE A 39 3.11 -7.44 12.57
CA ILE A 39 1.81 -7.56 11.91
C ILE A 39 0.70 -8.09 12.82
N LYS A 40 1.00 -8.57 14.04
CA LYS A 40 0.02 -9.18 14.95
C LYS A 40 -1.26 -8.34 15.10
N ILE A 41 -1.08 -7.02 15.16
CA ILE A 41 -2.14 -6.02 15.30
C ILE A 41 -3.15 -5.99 14.13
N ILE A 42 -2.75 -6.46 12.95
CA ILE A 42 -3.57 -6.53 11.72
C ILE A 42 -3.55 -7.92 11.08
N GLU A 43 -3.09 -8.95 11.80
CA GLU A 43 -2.83 -10.27 11.23
C GLU A 43 -4.12 -10.92 10.72
N ASP A 44 -5.20 -10.82 11.48
CA ASP A 44 -6.55 -11.24 11.09
C ASP A 44 -7.03 -10.55 9.79
N LEU A 45 -6.73 -9.25 9.64
CA LEU A 45 -7.15 -8.47 8.48
C LEU A 45 -6.43 -8.94 7.21
N VAL A 46 -5.11 -9.16 7.28
CA VAL A 46 -4.34 -9.62 6.12
C VAL A 46 -4.64 -11.09 5.78
N GLN A 47 -4.94 -11.91 6.78
CA GLN A 47 -5.30 -13.33 6.57
C GLN A 47 -6.72 -13.52 6.03
N SER A 48 -7.60 -12.51 6.17
CA SER A 48 -8.99 -12.57 5.69
C SER A 48 -9.14 -12.75 4.17
N GLY A 49 -8.07 -12.51 3.40
CA GLY A 49 -8.08 -12.54 1.93
C GLY A 49 -8.52 -11.22 1.29
N LYS A 50 -8.96 -10.24 2.08
CA LYS A 50 -9.29 -8.89 1.63
C LYS A 50 -8.05 -8.09 1.25
N SER A 51 -8.21 -7.16 0.32
CA SER A 51 -7.15 -6.23 -0.06
C SER A 51 -6.98 -5.15 1.02
N VAL A 52 -5.73 -4.96 1.49
CA VAL A 52 -5.39 -4.05 2.60
C VAL A 52 -4.43 -2.97 2.13
N LEU A 53 -4.82 -1.70 2.31
CA LEU A 53 -3.98 -0.54 2.05
C LEU A 53 -3.42 0.01 3.36
N LEU A 54 -2.10 0.04 3.48
CA LEU A 54 -1.39 0.61 4.61
C LEU A 54 -1.05 2.08 4.32
N LEU A 55 -1.47 2.98 5.21
CA LEU A 55 -1.17 4.41 5.16
C LEU A 55 -0.36 4.82 6.38
N GLY A 56 0.29 5.98 6.30
CA GLY A 56 1.02 6.52 7.43
C GLY A 56 2.24 7.31 7.01
N ARG A 57 2.79 8.05 7.97
CA ARG A 57 3.89 9.00 7.72
C ARG A 57 5.15 8.28 7.25
N PRO A 58 6.07 8.97 6.54
CA PRO A 58 7.37 8.41 6.19
C PRO A 58 8.10 7.91 7.45
N GLY A 59 8.65 6.69 7.37
CA GLY A 59 9.44 6.10 8.47
C GLY A 59 8.63 5.47 9.62
N VAL A 60 7.29 5.47 9.58
CA VAL A 60 6.47 4.90 10.68
C VAL A 60 6.52 3.36 10.78
N GLY A 61 7.04 2.68 9.75
CA GLY A 61 7.16 1.22 9.75
C GLY A 61 6.40 0.50 8.63
N LYS A 62 5.78 1.22 7.69
CA LYS A 62 5.03 0.66 6.55
C LYS A 62 5.75 -0.49 5.84
N THR A 63 6.98 -0.27 5.37
CA THR A 63 7.76 -1.27 4.64
C THR A 63 8.19 -2.44 5.52
N THR A 64 8.38 -2.23 6.82
CA THR A 64 8.63 -3.32 7.78
C THR A 64 7.42 -4.23 7.88
N MET A 65 6.23 -3.65 8.01
CA MET A 65 4.97 -4.38 8.07
C MET A 65 4.68 -5.10 6.75
N LEU A 66 4.85 -4.43 5.59
CA LEU A 66 4.69 -5.07 4.27
C LEU A 66 5.59 -6.29 4.09
N ARG A 67 6.85 -6.19 4.48
CA ARG A 67 7.82 -7.29 4.38
C ARG A 67 7.36 -8.49 5.18
N GLU A 68 6.91 -8.27 6.40
CA GLU A 68 6.42 -9.33 7.26
C GLU A 68 5.09 -9.91 6.77
N VAL A 69 4.16 -9.09 6.30
CA VAL A 69 2.91 -9.57 5.67
C VAL A 69 3.22 -10.49 4.50
N ALA A 70 4.19 -10.13 3.64
CA ALA A 70 4.60 -10.99 2.54
C ALA A 70 5.12 -12.35 3.02
N ARG A 71 5.96 -12.36 4.06
CA ARG A 71 6.46 -13.60 4.69
C ARG A 71 5.33 -14.45 5.25
N VAL A 72 4.44 -13.86 6.05
CA VAL A 72 3.34 -14.58 6.72
C VAL A 72 2.39 -15.18 5.68
N LEU A 73 2.01 -14.42 4.66
CA LEU A 73 1.15 -14.92 3.60
C LEU A 73 1.82 -16.04 2.79
N ALA A 74 3.13 -15.95 2.54
CA ALA A 74 3.88 -16.94 1.77
C ALA A 74 4.18 -18.22 2.57
N ASP A 75 4.68 -18.09 3.81
CA ASP A 75 5.20 -19.22 4.59
C ASP A 75 4.12 -19.83 5.48
N ASP A 76 3.36 -18.99 6.17
CA ASP A 76 2.42 -19.44 7.19
C ASP A 76 1.10 -19.86 6.54
N LEU A 77 0.68 -19.15 5.47
CA LEU A 77 -0.55 -19.44 4.71
C LEU A 77 -0.30 -20.17 3.37
N ASN A 78 0.96 -20.40 2.99
CA ASN A 78 1.34 -21.08 1.74
C ASN A 78 0.75 -20.43 0.47
N LYS A 79 0.51 -19.11 0.47
CA LYS A 79 0.00 -18.39 -0.71
C LYS A 79 1.11 -18.11 -1.70
N ARG A 80 0.75 -18.07 -2.98
CA ARG A 80 1.63 -17.56 -4.04
C ARG A 80 1.71 -16.04 -3.98
N VAL A 81 2.68 -15.55 -3.21
CA VAL A 81 2.94 -14.11 -3.03
C VAL A 81 3.96 -13.60 -4.04
N ILE A 82 3.67 -12.47 -4.67
CA ILE A 82 4.62 -11.69 -5.48
C ILE A 82 4.77 -10.30 -4.89
N ILE A 83 6.01 -9.86 -4.70
CA ILE A 83 6.36 -8.51 -4.28
C ILE A 83 6.83 -7.76 -5.53
N VAL A 84 6.16 -6.65 -5.85
CA VAL A 84 6.62 -5.67 -6.85
C VAL A 84 7.47 -4.63 -6.12
N ASP A 85 8.79 -4.78 -6.21
CA ASP A 85 9.75 -3.99 -5.42
C ASP A 85 10.49 -2.98 -6.30
N THR A 86 10.08 -1.72 -6.21
CA THR A 86 10.64 -0.62 -6.99
C THR A 86 11.87 0.01 -6.35
N SER A 87 11.93 0.03 -5.01
CA SER A 87 12.99 0.71 -4.26
C SER A 87 14.00 -0.26 -3.65
N ASN A 88 13.80 -1.56 -3.85
CA ASN A 88 14.52 -2.65 -3.18
C ASN A 88 14.46 -2.55 -1.65
N GLU A 89 13.43 -1.89 -1.11
CA GLU A 89 13.30 -1.68 0.34
C GLU A 89 12.64 -2.88 1.02
N ILE A 90 11.75 -3.61 0.33
CA ILE A 90 11.06 -4.77 0.91
C ILE A 90 12.00 -5.97 0.94
N ALA A 91 12.58 -6.30 -0.21
CA ALA A 91 13.31 -7.54 -0.39
C ALA A 91 14.84 -7.36 -0.47
N GLY A 92 15.34 -6.13 -0.32
CA GLY A 92 16.77 -5.84 -0.40
C GLY A 92 17.32 -5.86 -1.82
N ASP A 93 18.59 -5.48 -1.94
CA ASP A 93 19.32 -5.39 -3.22
C ASP A 93 19.95 -6.72 -3.65
N GLY A 94 20.29 -6.81 -4.94
CA GLY A 94 20.85 -8.00 -5.59
C GLY A 94 19.79 -8.98 -6.08
N ASP A 95 20.20 -10.03 -6.81
CA ASP A 95 19.28 -11.00 -7.44
C ASP A 95 18.60 -11.94 -6.44
N ILE A 96 19.23 -12.15 -5.29
CA ILE A 96 18.74 -13.04 -4.23
C ILE A 96 17.98 -12.18 -3.19
N PRO A 97 16.66 -12.35 -3.06
CA PRO A 97 15.88 -11.62 -2.06
C PRO A 97 16.35 -11.89 -0.63
N HIS A 98 16.18 -10.91 0.23
CA HIS A 98 16.45 -11.02 1.66
C HIS A 98 15.53 -12.08 2.28
N PRO A 99 16.03 -12.98 3.16
CA PRO A 99 15.24 -14.09 3.72
C PRO A 99 14.02 -13.67 4.54
N ALA A 100 13.94 -12.40 4.95
CA ALA A 100 12.82 -11.86 5.71
C ALA A 100 11.49 -11.76 4.94
N ILE A 101 11.48 -12.00 3.62
CA ILE A 101 10.23 -12.13 2.85
C ILE A 101 9.72 -13.58 2.78
N GLY A 102 10.41 -14.55 3.39
CA GLY A 102 10.05 -15.97 3.30
C GLY A 102 10.15 -16.51 1.87
N HIS A 103 9.18 -17.34 1.47
CA HIS A 103 9.06 -17.89 0.12
C HIS A 103 8.35 -16.95 -0.86
N ALA A 104 8.04 -15.70 -0.47
CA ALA A 104 7.51 -14.72 -1.40
C ALA A 104 8.50 -14.48 -2.55
N ARG A 105 7.97 -14.39 -3.78
CA ARG A 105 8.78 -14.12 -4.97
C ARG A 105 8.85 -12.62 -5.19
N ARG A 106 9.99 -12.13 -5.72
CA ARG A 106 10.18 -10.70 -6.01
C ARG A 106 10.28 -10.46 -7.51
N MET A 107 9.56 -9.47 -7.99
CA MET A 107 9.78 -8.84 -9.29
C MET A 107 10.37 -7.44 -9.05
N GLN A 108 11.59 -7.21 -9.53
CA GLN A 108 12.24 -5.90 -9.42
C GLN A 108 11.79 -4.98 -10.54
N VAL A 109 11.50 -3.73 -10.19
CA VAL A 109 11.15 -2.72 -11.18
C VAL A 109 12.41 -1.94 -11.57
N THR A 110 12.77 -1.97 -12.84
CA THR A 110 14.00 -1.31 -13.33
C THR A 110 13.98 0.21 -13.12
N THR A 111 12.82 0.83 -13.30
CA THR A 111 12.61 2.27 -13.12
C THR A 111 11.22 2.50 -12.53
N PRO A 112 11.02 3.44 -11.59
CA PRO A 112 9.71 3.65 -10.95
C PRO A 112 8.55 3.83 -11.94
N THR A 113 8.80 4.49 -13.08
CA THR A 113 7.82 4.68 -14.14
C THR A 113 7.26 3.40 -14.76
N LYS A 114 7.92 2.25 -14.56
CA LYS A 114 7.50 0.94 -15.08
C LYS A 114 6.76 0.09 -14.05
N GLN A 115 6.55 0.57 -12.83
CA GLN A 115 5.93 -0.21 -11.76
C GLN A 115 4.58 -0.79 -12.17
N HIS A 116 3.69 0.03 -12.75
CA HIS A 116 2.39 -0.42 -13.26
C HIS A 116 2.49 -1.59 -14.26
N ALA A 117 3.46 -1.57 -15.18
CA ALA A 117 3.65 -2.63 -16.16
C ALA A 117 4.09 -3.93 -15.49
N VAL A 118 5.00 -3.85 -14.51
CA VAL A 118 5.44 -5.02 -13.72
C VAL A 118 4.29 -5.58 -12.86
N MET A 119 3.41 -4.71 -12.33
CA MET A 119 2.22 -5.15 -11.60
C MET A 119 1.29 -5.99 -12.48
N ILE A 120 1.06 -5.58 -13.74
CA ILE A 120 0.24 -6.34 -14.69
C ILE A 120 0.93 -7.65 -15.09
N GLU A 121 2.23 -7.59 -15.41
CA GLU A 121 3.05 -8.76 -15.74
C GLU A 121 2.99 -9.83 -14.65
N ALA A 122 3.01 -9.40 -13.37
CA ALA A 122 2.93 -10.29 -12.22
C ALA A 122 1.68 -11.18 -12.28
N VAL A 123 0.52 -10.62 -12.64
CA VAL A 123 -0.72 -11.39 -12.74
C VAL A 123 -0.73 -12.28 -13.98
N GLU A 124 -0.28 -11.75 -15.12
CA GLU A 124 -0.33 -12.45 -16.40
C GLU A 124 0.58 -13.68 -16.43
N ASN A 125 1.76 -13.62 -15.81
CA ASN A 125 2.79 -14.64 -15.98
C ASN A 125 2.94 -15.58 -14.78
N HIS A 126 2.48 -15.19 -13.59
CA HIS A 126 2.88 -15.88 -12.36
C HIS A 126 1.73 -16.37 -11.48
N MET A 127 0.48 -16.17 -11.92
CA MET A 127 -0.75 -16.63 -11.25
C MET A 127 -0.72 -16.41 -9.72
N PRO A 128 -0.47 -15.19 -9.24
CA PRO A 128 -0.36 -14.91 -7.81
C PRO A 128 -1.74 -14.99 -7.13
N GLU A 129 -1.71 -15.35 -5.85
CA GLU A 129 -2.87 -15.17 -4.95
C GLU A 129 -2.79 -13.82 -4.23
N VAL A 130 -1.57 -13.31 -4.03
CA VAL A 130 -1.31 -12.03 -3.38
C VAL A 130 -0.25 -11.25 -4.15
N ILE A 131 -0.50 -9.96 -4.36
CA ILE A 131 0.51 -9.00 -4.81
C ILE A 131 0.77 -7.98 -3.71
N VAL A 132 2.05 -7.81 -3.36
CA VAL A 132 2.54 -6.83 -2.39
C VAL A 132 3.24 -5.69 -3.12
N ILE A 133 2.82 -4.44 -2.86
CA ILE A 133 3.33 -3.24 -3.54
C ILE A 133 3.78 -2.21 -2.50
N ASP A 134 5.02 -1.73 -2.56
CA ASP A 134 5.54 -0.79 -1.56
C ASP A 134 4.78 0.53 -1.58
N GLU A 135 4.85 1.30 -2.67
CA GLU A 135 4.25 2.64 -2.73
C GLU A 135 3.53 2.84 -4.06
N ILE A 136 2.20 2.96 -4.00
CA ILE A 136 1.34 3.37 -5.12
C ILE A 136 1.24 4.90 -5.09
N GLY A 137 1.71 5.54 -6.16
CA GLY A 137 1.83 6.99 -6.26
C GLY A 137 1.34 7.58 -7.59
N THR A 138 1.10 6.78 -8.63
CA THR A 138 0.68 7.27 -9.95
C THR A 138 -0.68 6.75 -10.40
N GLU A 139 -1.30 7.46 -11.34
CA GLU A 139 -2.61 7.07 -11.90
C GLU A 139 -2.55 5.69 -12.57
N LEU A 140 -1.47 5.42 -13.30
CA LEU A 140 -1.26 4.13 -13.96
C LEU A 140 -1.12 2.98 -12.94
N GLU A 141 -0.48 3.22 -11.80
CA GLU A 141 -0.38 2.22 -10.74
C GLU A 141 -1.73 1.98 -10.05
N ALA A 142 -2.53 3.03 -9.83
CA ALA A 142 -3.88 2.91 -9.29
C ALA A 142 -4.80 2.10 -10.22
N GLN A 143 -4.77 2.40 -11.53
CA GLN A 143 -5.49 1.64 -12.55
C GLN A 143 -5.02 0.18 -12.63
N ALA A 144 -3.71 -0.07 -12.53
CA ALA A 144 -3.17 -1.41 -12.49
C ALA A 144 -3.65 -2.17 -11.24
N ALA A 145 -3.62 -1.54 -10.07
CA ALA A 145 -4.15 -2.12 -8.84
C ALA A 145 -5.63 -2.51 -8.99
N ARG A 146 -6.47 -1.62 -9.52
CA ARG A 146 -7.90 -1.91 -9.78
C ARG A 146 -8.07 -3.11 -10.71
N THR A 147 -7.33 -3.15 -11.82
CA THR A 147 -7.35 -4.27 -12.77
C THR A 147 -6.97 -5.60 -12.12
N ILE A 148 -6.02 -5.58 -11.19
CA ILE A 148 -5.56 -6.76 -10.46
C ILE A 148 -6.63 -7.23 -9.45
N ALA A 149 -7.23 -6.30 -8.71
CA ALA A 149 -8.30 -6.60 -7.77
C ALA A 149 -9.53 -7.21 -8.47
N GLU A 150 -9.90 -6.69 -9.65
CA GLU A 150 -11.00 -7.24 -10.48
C GLU A 150 -10.77 -8.68 -10.92
N ARG A 151 -9.50 -9.13 -10.97
CA ARG A 151 -9.13 -10.52 -11.25
C ARG A 151 -9.14 -11.42 -10.00
N GLY A 152 -9.53 -10.88 -8.84
CA GLY A 152 -9.64 -11.62 -7.58
C GLY A 152 -8.30 -11.88 -6.89
N VAL A 153 -7.25 -11.13 -7.23
CA VAL A 153 -5.95 -11.21 -6.54
C VAL A 153 -5.97 -10.28 -5.33
N GLN A 154 -5.55 -10.79 -4.17
CA GLN A 154 -5.45 -9.99 -2.95
C GLN A 154 -4.30 -8.97 -3.12
N LEU A 155 -4.59 -7.69 -2.84
CA LEU A 155 -3.59 -6.63 -2.84
C LEU A 155 -3.21 -6.24 -1.42
N ILE A 156 -1.92 -6.22 -1.14
CA ILE A 156 -1.37 -5.59 0.05
C ILE A 156 -0.46 -4.48 -0.44
N GLY A 157 -0.68 -3.24 -0.04
CA GLY A 157 0.25 -2.19 -0.44
C GLY A 157 0.24 -0.96 0.42
N THR A 158 1.10 -0.01 0.10
CA THR A 158 1.02 1.34 0.67
C THR A 158 0.80 2.38 -0.41
N ALA A 159 0.37 3.57 -0.01
CA ALA A 159 0.18 4.68 -0.92
C ALA A 159 0.68 5.99 -0.29
N HIS A 160 0.87 6.99 -1.15
CA HIS A 160 1.23 8.32 -0.70
C HIS A 160 0.04 9.01 0.02
N GLY A 161 0.04 8.94 1.35
CA GLY A 161 -1.00 9.51 2.20
C GLY A 161 -0.87 9.05 3.65
N ASN A 162 -1.35 9.86 4.59
CA ASN A 162 -1.31 9.52 6.01
C ASN A 162 -2.63 8.93 6.51
N THR A 163 -3.75 9.38 5.94
CA THR A 163 -5.10 8.98 6.34
C THR A 163 -6.00 8.74 5.12
N LEU A 164 -7.13 8.08 5.32
CA LEU A 164 -8.16 7.87 4.31
C LEU A 164 -8.65 9.20 3.72
N GLU A 165 -8.83 10.23 4.54
CA GLU A 165 -9.27 11.56 4.07
C GLU A 165 -8.23 12.20 3.15
N ASN A 166 -6.94 11.99 3.40
CA ASN A 166 -5.89 12.47 2.49
C ASN A 166 -5.98 11.79 1.12
N LEU A 167 -6.31 10.49 1.07
CA LEU A 167 -6.55 9.79 -0.20
C LEU A 167 -7.80 10.31 -0.91
N MET A 168 -8.88 10.58 -0.17
CA MET A 168 -10.11 11.14 -0.74
C MET A 168 -9.89 12.49 -1.42
N MET A 169 -8.97 13.30 -0.90
CA MET A 169 -8.60 14.59 -1.48
C MET A 169 -7.57 14.48 -2.61
N ASN A 170 -6.97 13.31 -2.84
CA ASN A 170 -5.96 13.10 -3.87
C ASN A 170 -6.62 12.62 -5.17
N PRO A 171 -6.67 13.43 -6.24
CA PRO A 171 -7.35 13.06 -7.49
C PRO A 171 -6.77 11.82 -8.17
N THR A 172 -5.48 11.55 -7.95
CA THR A 172 -4.78 10.42 -8.55
C THR A 172 -5.05 9.12 -7.79
N LEU A 173 -5.01 9.19 -6.46
CA LEU A 173 -5.06 8.00 -5.60
C LEU A 173 -6.45 7.69 -5.06
N CYS A 174 -7.43 8.59 -5.21
CA CYS A 174 -8.81 8.33 -4.80
C CYS A 174 -9.44 7.14 -5.53
N ASP A 175 -8.90 6.75 -6.70
CA ASP A 175 -9.33 5.56 -7.42
C ASP A 175 -9.13 4.26 -6.59
N LEU A 176 -8.10 4.22 -5.75
CA LEU A 176 -7.82 3.08 -4.85
C LEU A 176 -8.96 2.82 -3.85
N ILE A 177 -9.73 3.86 -3.54
CA ILE A 177 -10.85 3.82 -2.58
C ILE A 177 -12.21 3.93 -3.29
N GLY A 178 -12.25 3.71 -4.61
CA GLY A 178 -13.45 3.65 -5.43
C GLY A 178 -13.73 4.91 -6.26
N GLY A 179 -12.86 5.92 -6.18
CA GLY A 179 -12.94 7.17 -6.92
C GLY A 179 -14.08 8.09 -6.45
N ILE A 180 -13.90 9.40 -6.50
CA ILE A 180 -14.94 10.36 -6.07
C ILE A 180 -15.27 11.29 -7.24
N GLN A 181 -16.56 11.45 -7.52
CA GLN A 181 -17.06 12.32 -8.59
C GLN A 181 -18.21 13.19 -8.12
N THR A 182 -18.43 14.29 -8.84
CA THR A 182 -19.63 15.12 -8.67
C THR A 182 -20.77 14.57 -9.53
N VAL A 183 -21.90 14.24 -8.91
CA VAL A 183 -23.13 13.82 -9.58
C VAL A 183 -24.18 14.90 -9.42
N THR A 184 -24.91 15.21 -10.50
CA THR A 184 -26.06 16.12 -10.47
C THR A 184 -27.35 15.33 -10.34
N LEU A 185 -28.03 15.48 -9.21
CA LEU A 185 -29.34 14.92 -8.91
C LEU A 185 -30.44 15.72 -9.64
N GLY A 186 -31.51 15.01 -10.02
CA GLY A 186 -32.75 15.63 -10.45
C GLY A 186 -33.48 16.34 -9.30
N ASP A 187 -34.37 17.28 -9.63
CA ASP A 187 -35.04 18.16 -8.67
C ASP A 187 -35.84 17.41 -7.59
N GLU A 188 -36.49 16.31 -7.97
CA GLU A 188 -37.25 15.47 -7.06
C GLU A 188 -36.35 14.70 -6.08
N GLU A 189 -35.24 14.14 -6.57
CA GLU A 189 -34.29 13.38 -5.74
C GLU A 189 -33.51 14.29 -4.79
N ALA A 190 -33.11 15.49 -5.25
CA ALA A 190 -32.46 16.50 -4.41
C ALA A 190 -33.39 16.95 -3.26
N LYS A 191 -34.68 17.18 -3.55
CA LYS A 191 -35.69 17.48 -2.51
C LYS A 191 -35.88 16.31 -1.55
N ARG A 192 -35.94 15.08 -2.05
CA ARG A 192 -36.12 13.87 -1.23
C ARG A 192 -34.96 13.64 -0.27
N ARG A 193 -33.72 13.87 -0.71
CA ARG A 193 -32.51 13.72 0.13
C ARG A 193 -32.21 14.95 0.98
N GLY A 194 -32.87 16.09 0.74
CA GLY A 194 -32.60 17.35 1.42
C GLY A 194 -31.21 17.94 1.10
N THR A 195 -30.67 17.63 -0.08
CA THR A 195 -29.31 18.03 -0.49
C THR A 195 -29.34 19.03 -1.65
N GLN A 196 -28.18 19.63 -1.93
CA GLN A 196 -27.99 20.41 -3.16
C GLN A 196 -28.14 19.51 -4.40
N LYS A 197 -28.37 20.14 -5.57
CA LYS A 197 -28.47 19.41 -6.83
C LYS A 197 -27.16 18.71 -7.22
N SER A 198 -26.01 19.22 -6.80
CA SER A 198 -24.73 18.57 -7.03
C SER A 198 -24.18 18.01 -5.73
N ILE A 199 -23.86 16.72 -5.72
CA ILE A 199 -23.30 16.01 -4.56
C ILE A 199 -22.06 15.23 -4.98
N LEU A 200 -21.19 14.91 -4.02
CA LEU A 200 -20.08 13.99 -4.24
C LEU A 200 -20.54 12.55 -3.95
N GLU A 201 -20.25 11.64 -4.87
CA GLU A 201 -20.50 10.20 -4.70
C GLU A 201 -19.30 9.40 -5.20
N ARG A 202 -19.17 8.18 -4.67
CA ARG A 202 -18.13 7.24 -5.09
C ARG A 202 -18.47 6.62 -6.45
N MET A 203 -17.47 6.45 -7.31
CA MET A 203 -17.67 5.98 -8.69
C MET A 203 -17.84 4.46 -8.80
N SER A 204 -17.15 3.72 -7.94
CA SER A 204 -17.01 2.26 -8.04
C SER A 204 -16.74 1.62 -6.67
N PRO A 205 -16.84 0.28 -6.55
CA PRO A 205 -16.31 -0.42 -5.39
C PRO A 205 -14.83 -0.07 -5.15
N PRO A 206 -14.36 -0.01 -3.89
CA PRO A 206 -12.97 0.31 -3.61
C PRO A 206 -12.04 -0.78 -4.14
N THR A 207 -10.84 -0.41 -4.58
CA THR A 207 -9.80 -1.40 -4.94
C THR A 207 -9.28 -2.12 -3.70
N PHE A 208 -9.18 -1.40 -2.58
CA PHE A 208 -8.81 -1.93 -1.27
C PHE A 208 -10.02 -1.96 -0.35
N ASP A 209 -10.30 -3.13 0.23
CA ASP A 209 -11.44 -3.34 1.13
C ASP A 209 -11.23 -2.70 2.50
N ILE A 210 -9.97 -2.70 2.96
CA ILE A 210 -9.55 -2.24 4.29
C ILE A 210 -8.45 -1.20 4.14
N VAL A 211 -8.53 -0.12 4.92
CA VAL A 211 -7.43 0.82 5.11
C VAL A 211 -6.93 0.74 6.55
N VAL A 212 -5.61 0.61 6.70
CA VAL A 212 -4.92 0.66 7.99
C VAL A 212 -4.03 1.88 8.00
N GLU A 213 -4.36 2.85 8.85
CA GLU A 213 -3.56 4.03 9.12
C GLU A 213 -2.59 3.73 10.25
N ILE A 214 -1.31 3.56 9.91
CA ILE A 214 -0.24 3.31 10.86
C ILE A 214 0.13 4.64 11.52
N GLN A 215 -0.23 4.76 12.80
CA GLN A 215 0.03 5.94 13.61
C GLN A 215 1.42 5.85 14.23
N GLU A 216 1.73 4.69 14.79
CA GLU A 216 2.99 4.32 15.42
C GLU A 216 3.30 2.84 15.11
N TRP A 217 4.49 2.36 15.48
CA TRP A 217 4.92 0.99 15.16
C TRP A 217 4.06 -0.09 15.86
N ASP A 218 3.40 0.27 16.95
CA ASP A 218 2.55 -0.55 17.82
C ASP A 218 1.09 -0.09 17.82
N LYS A 219 0.70 0.89 17.00
CA LYS A 219 -0.64 1.48 17.03
C LYS A 219 -1.18 1.83 15.65
N VAL A 220 -2.41 1.39 15.37
CA VAL A 220 -3.08 1.61 14.09
C VAL A 220 -4.53 2.07 14.28
N ALA A 221 -5.01 2.85 13.32
CA ALA A 221 -6.44 3.08 13.10
C ALA A 221 -6.88 2.31 11.84
N ILE A 222 -8.01 1.63 11.90
CA ILE A 222 -8.47 0.69 10.88
C ILE A 222 -9.84 1.15 10.40
N HIS A 223 -10.00 1.24 9.09
CA HIS A 223 -11.27 1.37 8.40
C HIS A 223 -11.58 -0.01 7.78
N PRO A 224 -12.41 -0.85 8.45
CA PRO A 224 -12.61 -2.26 8.08
C PRO A 224 -13.48 -2.44 6.82
N ASP A 225 -14.18 -1.40 6.40
CA ASP A 225 -14.91 -1.30 5.14
C ASP A 225 -14.69 0.11 4.57
N VAL A 226 -13.79 0.20 3.59
CA VAL A 226 -13.42 1.47 2.94
C VAL A 226 -14.62 2.09 2.24
N GLY A 227 -15.51 1.28 1.65
CA GLY A 227 -16.68 1.79 0.95
C GLY A 227 -17.62 2.53 1.89
N GLN A 228 -17.94 1.90 3.03
CA GLN A 228 -18.75 2.54 4.07
C GLN A 228 -18.08 3.76 4.67
N ALA A 229 -16.77 3.70 4.93
CA ALA A 229 -16.02 4.82 5.49
C ALA A 229 -16.03 6.04 4.55
N VAL A 230 -15.76 5.83 3.25
CA VAL A 230 -15.79 6.90 2.24
C VAL A 230 -17.20 7.49 2.12
N ASP A 231 -18.22 6.64 2.00
CA ASP A 231 -19.60 7.10 1.83
C ASP A 231 -20.11 7.87 3.07
N ALA A 232 -19.71 7.46 4.28
CA ALA A 232 -20.00 8.19 5.52
C ALA A 232 -19.31 9.56 5.54
N THR A 233 -18.02 9.63 5.21
CA THR A 233 -17.27 10.89 5.15
C THR A 233 -17.86 11.87 4.14
N LEU A 234 -18.24 11.40 2.94
CA LEU A 234 -18.88 12.24 1.93
C LEU A 234 -20.24 12.82 2.38
N ARG A 235 -20.93 12.14 3.30
CA ARG A 235 -22.19 12.58 3.90
C ARG A 235 -22.01 13.40 5.19
N GLY A 236 -20.77 13.63 5.62
CA GLY A 236 -20.47 14.29 6.90
C GLY A 236 -20.91 13.47 8.12
N GLN A 237 -21.00 12.14 7.97
CA GLN A 237 -21.36 11.21 9.04
C GLN A 237 -20.10 10.68 9.73
N PRO A 238 -20.19 10.26 11.01
CA PRO A 238 -19.08 9.60 11.69
C PRO A 238 -18.67 8.31 10.97
N THR A 239 -17.36 8.11 10.81
CA THR A 239 -16.80 6.88 10.24
C THR A 239 -16.60 5.81 11.33
N ALA A 240 -16.79 4.54 10.94
CA ALA A 240 -16.51 3.41 11.81
C ALA A 240 -15.00 3.10 11.78
N THR A 241 -14.23 3.80 12.60
CA THR A 241 -12.79 3.57 12.76
C THR A 241 -12.50 2.75 14.01
N GLU A 242 -11.84 1.61 13.85
CA GLU A 242 -11.35 0.78 14.94
C GLU A 242 -9.90 1.18 15.27
N THR A 243 -9.57 1.43 16.54
CA THR A 243 -8.18 1.67 16.95
C THR A 243 -7.65 0.43 17.66
N ARG A 244 -6.49 -0.06 17.22
CA ARG A 244 -5.77 -1.16 17.86
C ARG A 244 -4.40 -0.70 18.31
N TRP A 245 -3.87 -1.35 19.34
CA TRP A 245 -2.48 -1.20 19.79
C TRP A 245 -1.96 -2.53 20.35
N LEU A 246 -0.64 -2.72 20.31
CA LEU A 246 0.04 -3.81 21.02
C LEU A 246 0.43 -3.31 22.41
N ASP A 247 0.12 -4.09 23.45
CA ASP A 247 0.59 -3.80 24.80
C ASP A 247 1.94 -4.47 25.08
N GLU A 248 2.48 -4.32 26.30
CA GLU A 248 3.77 -4.90 26.69
C GLU A 248 3.84 -6.43 26.58
N THR A 249 2.69 -7.11 26.47
CA THR A 249 2.59 -8.57 26.33
C THR A 249 2.47 -9.04 24.87
N GLY A 250 2.32 -8.10 23.93
CA GLY A 250 2.34 -8.32 22.48
C GLY A 250 1.04 -8.89 21.94
#